data_AF-A0A1Y5IH84-F1
#
_entry.id   AF-A0A1Y5IH84-F1
#
_cell.length_a   1.000
_cell.length_b   1.000
_cell.length_c   1.000
_cell.angle_alpha   90.00
_cell.angle_beta   90.00
_cell.angle_gamma   90.00
#
_symmetry.space_group_name_H-M   'P 1'
#
loop_
_entity.id
_entity.type
_entity.pdbx_description
1 polymer ?
#
loop_
_entity_poly.entity_id
_entity_poly.type
_entity_poly.pdbx_seq_one_letter_code
_entity_poly.pdbx_strand_id
1 'polypeptide(L)'
;MRAAAVFRLFFLLIPTARGAARGGDARARRRRARATNARQSLEAPRGFKRTRRPHRDLDATGRRDGTTMSIADARVRWANDMRAVVTRADALRSDGSIDQNFFKPKRVVFETQSKKWGDDERERLLRGLETHGVGAWGVMKRELLPEWDTLQLRVKASKMMGTQSLARYPKWRGDAAAVKAEYEKNKAIGEATGCWKNGTLVEDDDGSVAKYMAEHGLT
;
A
#
# COMPACT_ATOMS: atom_id res chain seq x y z
N MET A 1 -27.82 -15.84 -72.44
CA MET A 1 -27.97 -16.28 -71.04
C MET A 1 -28.32 -15.04 -70.22
N ARG A 2 -29.61 -14.70 -70.01
CA ARG A 2 -30.49 -15.05 -68.85
C ARG A 2 -29.77 -14.86 -67.51
N ALA A 3 -30.20 -14.14 -66.47
CA ALA A 3 -31.45 -13.44 -66.08
C ALA A 3 -31.06 -12.47 -64.91
N ALA A 4 -31.63 -11.26 -64.78
CA ALA A 4 -32.76 -10.85 -63.93
C ALA A 4 -32.55 -10.90 -62.39
N ALA A 5 -33.08 -9.83 -61.74
CA ALA A 5 -33.68 -9.78 -60.39
C ALA A 5 -32.72 -9.59 -59.17
N VAL A 6 -33.07 -8.93 -58.04
CA VAL A 6 -34.26 -8.18 -57.57
C VAL A 6 -33.87 -7.46 -56.25
N PHE A 7 -34.53 -6.33 -56.00
CA PHE A 7 -34.79 -5.64 -54.71
C PHE A 7 -34.68 -6.46 -53.40
N ARG A 8 -34.12 -5.84 -52.33
CA ARG A 8 -34.87 -5.70 -51.06
C ARG A 8 -34.30 -4.63 -50.13
N LEU A 9 -35.15 -3.62 -49.92
CA LEU A 9 -35.20 -2.67 -48.83
C LEU A 9 -35.37 -3.43 -47.49
N PHE A 10 -34.64 -3.07 -46.43
CA PHE A 10 -35.11 -3.23 -45.05
C PHE A 10 -34.62 -2.06 -44.19
N PHE A 11 -35.58 -1.16 -43.97
CA PHE A 11 -35.63 -0.19 -42.86
C PHE A 11 -35.91 -0.96 -41.56
N LEU A 12 -35.22 -0.62 -40.47
CA LEU A 12 -35.66 -0.74 -39.07
C LEU A 12 -34.63 0.04 -38.22
N LEU A 13 -34.83 1.33 -37.97
CA LEU A 13 -35.71 1.90 -36.93
C LEU A 13 -35.24 1.51 -35.51
N ILE A 14 -34.30 2.28 -34.95
CA ILE A 14 -34.03 2.29 -33.51
C ILE A 14 -34.80 3.49 -32.92
N PRO A 15 -35.74 3.28 -31.97
CA PRO A 15 -36.61 4.32 -31.48
C PRO A 15 -35.92 5.25 -30.47
N THR A 16 -36.17 6.55 -30.65
CA THR A 16 -36.07 7.60 -29.63
C THR A 16 -37.09 7.36 -28.52
N ALA A 17 -36.66 7.36 -27.26
CA ALA A 17 -37.54 7.46 -26.11
C ALA A 17 -37.25 8.77 -25.33
N ARG A 18 -38.18 9.71 -25.45
CA ARG A 18 -38.34 10.90 -24.60
C ARG A 18 -39.74 10.78 -24.02
N GLY A 19 -39.90 10.78 -22.70
CA GLY A 19 -41.23 10.72 -22.08
C GLY A 19 -41.19 10.58 -20.57
N ALA A 20 -41.46 11.68 -19.89
CA ALA A 20 -41.49 11.84 -18.44
C ALA A 20 -42.75 11.23 -17.79
N ALA A 21 -42.65 10.78 -16.53
CA ALA A 21 -43.74 10.84 -15.56
C ALA A 21 -43.21 10.87 -14.11
N ARG A 22 -43.91 11.66 -13.29
CA ARG A 22 -43.64 12.02 -11.90
C ARG A 22 -44.21 10.99 -10.91
N GLY A 23 -43.68 11.03 -9.68
CA GLY A 23 -44.19 10.38 -8.46
C GLY A 23 -42.99 9.80 -7.69
N GLY A 24 -42.42 10.44 -6.67
CA GLY A 24 -43.08 10.82 -5.43
C GLY A 24 -43.19 9.58 -4.54
N ASP A 25 -42.18 9.26 -3.72
CA ASP A 25 -42.31 9.33 -2.26
C ASP A 25 -41.01 8.94 -1.52
N ALA A 26 -40.93 9.48 -0.31
CA ALA A 26 -39.86 9.44 0.64
C ALA A 26 -39.35 8.03 1.01
N ARG A 27 -38.02 7.85 0.96
CA ARG A 27 -37.19 7.08 1.93
C ARG A 27 -35.73 7.02 1.47
N ALA A 28 -35.03 8.16 1.53
CA ALA A 28 -33.58 8.20 1.37
C ALA A 28 -32.93 9.03 2.50
N ARG A 29 -33.24 8.67 3.75
CA ARG A 29 -32.36 8.98 4.88
C ARG A 29 -31.32 7.88 4.96
N ARG A 30 -30.11 8.13 4.45
CA ARG A 30 -28.83 7.74 5.08
C ARG A 30 -27.64 8.11 4.18
N ARG A 31 -26.85 9.04 4.70
CA ARG A 31 -25.37 9.09 4.64
C ARG A 31 -24.70 9.42 3.30
N ARG A 32 -24.50 10.73 3.07
CA ARG A 32 -23.24 11.32 2.56
C ARG A 32 -22.96 12.58 3.39
N ALA A 33 -21.95 12.56 4.25
CA ALA A 33 -20.56 12.92 3.96
C ALA A 33 -20.38 14.45 3.78
N ARG A 34 -19.86 15.08 4.83
CA ARG A 34 -19.09 16.34 4.91
C ARG A 34 -18.70 16.47 6.39
N ALA A 35 -17.55 16.93 6.82
CA ALA A 35 -16.29 17.30 6.22
C ALA A 35 -15.34 17.52 7.42
N THR A 36 -14.05 17.63 7.14
CA THR A 36 -13.06 18.39 7.92
C THR A 36 -12.88 18.00 9.39
N ASN A 37 -11.91 17.10 9.61
CA ASN A 37 -11.31 16.89 10.92
C ASN A 37 -10.44 18.12 11.23
N ALA A 38 -11.01 19.05 12.00
CA ALA A 38 -10.37 20.26 12.46
C ALA A 38 -9.28 19.91 13.48
N ARG A 39 -8.12 20.51 13.29
CA ARG A 39 -7.04 20.61 14.27
C ARG A 39 -7.61 21.03 15.63
N GLN A 40 -7.60 20.13 16.60
CA GLN A 40 -7.65 20.51 18.01
C GLN A 40 -6.22 20.55 18.54
N SER A 41 -5.70 21.77 18.57
CA SER A 41 -4.64 22.17 19.49
C SER A 41 -5.15 21.96 20.91
N LEU A 42 -4.52 21.03 21.64
CA LEU A 42 -4.59 20.99 23.10
C LEU A 42 -3.19 21.27 23.61
N GLU A 43 -3.03 22.49 24.08
CA GLU A 43 -1.88 22.97 24.83
C GLU A 43 -1.69 22.08 26.07
N ALA A 44 -0.51 21.47 26.20
CA ALA A 44 -0.10 20.83 27.44
C ALA A 44 0.35 21.93 28.44
N PRO A 45 -0.20 22.00 29.66
CA PRO A 45 0.20 23.00 30.62
C PRO A 45 1.63 22.76 31.11
N ARG A 46 2.39 23.85 31.09
CA ARG A 46 3.74 24.00 31.63
C ARG A 46 3.73 23.79 33.15
N GLY A 47 4.73 23.06 33.64
CA GLY A 47 5.33 23.29 34.96
C GLY A 47 4.65 22.64 36.16
N PHE A 48 5.01 21.39 36.45
CA PHE A 48 4.93 20.87 37.82
C PHE A 48 6.35 20.76 38.40
N LYS A 49 6.83 21.85 39.00
CA LYS A 49 8.06 21.85 39.81
C LYS A 49 7.76 21.08 41.11
N ARG A 50 8.15 19.81 41.19
CA ARG A 50 8.21 19.08 42.47
C ARG A 50 9.32 19.70 43.32
N THR A 51 8.95 20.54 44.27
CA THR A 51 9.82 20.91 45.39
C THR A 51 10.02 19.64 46.24
N ARG A 52 11.21 19.04 46.16
CA ARG A 52 11.63 18.00 47.11
C ARG A 52 11.82 18.67 48.47
N ARG A 53 10.94 18.40 49.43
CA ARG A 53 11.28 18.60 50.85
C ARG A 53 12.32 17.55 51.23
N PRO A 54 13.43 17.90 51.90
CA PRO A 54 14.33 16.91 52.45
C PRO A 54 13.70 16.34 53.73
N HIS A 55 13.36 15.06 53.73
CA HIS A 55 13.12 14.33 54.97
C HIS A 55 14.51 14.08 55.58
N ARG A 56 14.84 14.79 56.66
CA ARG A 56 16.01 14.51 57.49
C ARG A 56 15.65 13.35 58.39
N ASP A 57 16.10 12.16 58.05
CA ASP A 57 16.20 11.07 59.02
C ASP A 57 17.57 11.17 59.68
N LEU A 58 17.60 11.70 60.90
CA LEU A 58 18.74 11.62 61.81
C LEU A 58 18.36 10.60 62.88
N ASP A 59 19.20 9.57 63.04
CA ASP A 59 19.14 8.67 64.18
C ASP A 59 19.89 9.27 65.38
N ALA A 60 19.55 8.80 66.58
CA ALA A 60 20.03 9.35 67.86
C ALA A 60 21.52 9.09 68.17
N THR A 61 22.29 8.50 67.25
CA THR A 61 23.70 8.17 67.49
C THR A 61 24.69 8.77 66.48
N GLY A 62 24.23 9.53 65.49
CA GLY A 62 25.11 10.31 64.61
C GLY A 62 26.11 9.46 63.81
N ARG A 63 25.84 8.17 63.63
CA ARG A 63 26.66 7.27 62.81
C ARG A 63 25.93 7.03 61.49
N ARG A 64 26.58 7.33 60.37
CA ARG A 64 26.05 7.03 59.03
C ARG A 64 26.09 5.51 58.81
N ASP A 65 25.09 4.83 59.31
CA ASP A 65 24.89 3.40 59.07
C ASP A 65 24.35 3.21 57.65
N GLY A 66 25.07 2.37 56.89
CA GLY A 66 24.65 1.63 55.70
C GLY A 66 23.73 2.34 54.70
N THR A 67 24.28 2.76 53.56
CA THR A 67 23.53 3.21 52.38
C THR A 67 22.43 2.22 51.98
N THR A 68 21.20 2.44 52.45
CA THR A 68 20.01 1.76 51.93
C THR A 68 19.83 2.19 50.47
N MET A 69 20.22 1.32 49.53
CA MET A 69 19.96 1.56 48.09
C MET A 69 18.47 1.80 47.89
N SER A 70 18.12 2.82 47.12
CA SER A 70 16.72 3.07 46.82
C SER A 70 16.15 1.92 45.97
N ILE A 71 14.84 1.68 46.08
CA ILE A 71 14.15 0.68 45.26
C ILE A 71 14.37 0.94 43.76
N ALA A 72 14.46 2.21 43.35
CA ALA A 72 14.74 2.58 41.97
C ALA A 72 16.14 2.12 41.54
N ASP A 73 17.16 2.32 42.38
CA ASP A 73 18.54 1.92 42.10
C ASP A 73 18.68 0.40 42.05
N ALA A 74 17.98 -0.32 42.94
CA ALA A 74 17.94 -1.77 42.92
C ALA A 74 17.34 -2.33 41.62
N ARG A 75 16.28 -1.71 41.09
CA ARG A 75 15.66 -2.10 39.82
C ARG A 75 16.57 -1.83 38.62
N VAL A 76 17.27 -0.69 38.61
CA VAL A 76 18.23 -0.35 37.55
C VAL A 76 19.39 -1.34 37.55
N ARG A 77 19.93 -1.67 38.73
CA ARG A 77 21.00 -2.66 38.87
C ARG A 77 20.57 -4.04 38.37
N TRP A 78 19.41 -4.53 38.81
CA TRP A 78 18.85 -5.79 38.31
C TRP A 78 18.69 -5.80 36.79
N ALA A 79 18.20 -4.71 36.20
CA ALA A 79 18.05 -4.61 34.76
C ALA A 79 19.40 -4.62 34.02
N ASN A 80 20.44 -3.99 34.56
CA ASN A 80 21.78 -4.02 33.99
C ASN A 80 22.41 -5.42 34.11
N ASP A 81 22.24 -6.09 35.26
CA ASP A 81 22.73 -7.46 35.49
C ASP A 81 22.08 -8.44 34.51
N MET A 82 20.76 -8.32 34.29
CA MET A 82 20.06 -9.15 33.31
C MET A 82 20.55 -8.90 31.88
N ARG A 83 20.75 -7.64 31.50
CA ARG A 83 21.25 -7.30 30.15
C ARG A 83 22.62 -7.90 29.88
N ALA A 84 23.52 -7.91 30.87
CA ALA A 84 24.86 -8.49 30.73
C ALA A 84 24.82 -9.99 30.33
N VAL A 85 23.75 -10.72 30.68
CA VAL A 85 23.58 -12.13 30.35
C VAL A 85 22.89 -12.32 28.99
N VAL A 86 21.87 -11.52 28.68
CA VAL A 86 20.96 -11.77 27.54
C VAL A 86 21.18 -10.86 26.33
N THR A 87 22.08 -9.89 26.43
CA THR A 87 22.36 -8.90 25.38
C THR A 87 23.80 -9.06 24.87
N ARG A 88 24.02 -8.77 23.59
CA ARG A 88 25.37 -8.74 23.03
C ARG A 88 26.23 -7.67 23.73
N ALA A 89 27.51 -7.99 23.94
CA ALA A 89 28.44 -7.10 24.64
C ALA A 89 28.64 -5.75 23.94
N ASP A 90 28.55 -5.69 22.61
CA ASP A 90 28.71 -4.46 21.82
C ASP A 90 27.49 -3.52 21.86
N ALA A 91 26.36 -3.97 22.41
CA ALA A 91 25.16 -3.17 22.64
C ALA A 91 25.05 -2.64 24.08
N LEU A 92 26.04 -2.93 24.92
CA LEU A 92 26.09 -2.52 26.33
C LEU A 92 27.28 -1.60 26.59
N ARG A 93 27.13 -0.73 27.58
CA ARG A 93 28.24 -0.01 28.20
C ARG A 93 28.88 -0.86 29.29
N SER A 94 30.03 -0.42 29.79
CA SER A 94 30.78 -1.10 30.85
C SER A 94 30.01 -1.25 32.17
N ASP A 95 28.96 -0.46 32.39
CA ASP A 95 28.08 -0.51 33.58
C ASP A 95 26.84 -1.41 33.39
N GLY A 96 26.75 -2.13 32.27
CA GLY A 96 25.60 -2.97 31.90
C GLY A 96 24.39 -2.18 31.40
N SER A 97 24.49 -0.84 31.28
CA SER A 97 23.46 -0.03 30.64
C SER A 97 23.45 -0.23 29.12
N ILE A 98 22.30 0.01 28.49
CA ILE A 98 22.14 -0.15 27.04
C ILE A 98 22.81 1.01 26.29
N ASP A 99 23.62 0.70 25.28
CA ASP A 99 24.14 1.71 24.36
C ASP A 99 23.12 2.02 23.26
N GLN A 100 22.37 3.11 23.42
CA GLN A 100 21.38 3.56 22.44
C GLN A 100 21.98 3.86 21.05
N ASN A 101 23.29 4.13 20.96
CA ASN A 101 23.94 4.36 19.67
C ASN A 101 24.15 3.07 18.87
N PHE A 102 24.19 1.91 19.53
CA PHE A 102 24.24 0.61 18.86
C PHE A 102 23.05 0.39 17.92
N PHE A 103 21.86 0.86 18.33
CA PHE A 103 20.61 0.69 17.59
C PHE A 103 20.38 1.76 16.51
N LYS A 104 21.25 2.75 16.41
CA LYS A 104 21.15 3.77 15.35
C LYS A 104 21.78 3.23 14.06
N PRO A 105 21.17 3.51 12.89
CA PRO A 105 21.78 3.20 11.60
C PRO A 105 23.18 3.83 11.49
N LYS A 106 24.22 2.99 11.39
CA LYS A 106 25.62 3.44 11.32
C LYS A 106 26.01 4.03 9.96
N ARG A 107 25.28 3.66 8.91
CA ARG A 107 25.38 4.30 7.58
C ARG A 107 24.14 5.17 7.39
N VAL A 108 24.32 6.48 7.55
CA VAL A 108 23.41 7.44 6.91
C VAL A 108 23.73 7.36 5.43
N VAL A 109 23.05 6.46 4.72
CA VAL A 109 23.05 6.49 3.26
C VAL A 109 22.31 7.77 2.91
N PHE A 110 23.04 8.79 2.44
CA PHE A 110 22.41 9.95 1.85
C PHE A 110 21.47 9.44 0.78
N GLU A 111 20.17 9.69 0.97
CA GLU A 111 19.13 9.28 0.06
C GLU A 111 19.34 10.06 -1.24
N THR A 112 20.13 9.49 -2.16
CA THR A 112 20.25 9.96 -3.54
C THR A 112 18.84 10.19 -4.03
N GLN A 113 18.55 11.41 -4.51
CA GLN A 113 17.21 11.92 -4.85
C GLN A 113 16.23 10.79 -5.17
N SER A 114 15.22 10.61 -4.31
CA SER A 114 14.31 9.48 -4.39
C SER A 114 13.72 9.38 -5.79
N LYS A 115 14.13 8.34 -6.51
CA LYS A 115 13.72 8.12 -7.90
C LYS A 115 12.20 7.93 -7.94
N LYS A 116 11.49 8.93 -8.47
CA LYS A 116 10.03 8.96 -8.51
C LYS A 116 9.54 8.34 -9.81
N TRP A 117 8.50 7.52 -9.72
CA TRP A 117 7.78 7.02 -10.89
C TRP A 117 6.78 8.09 -11.36
N GLY A 118 6.95 8.62 -12.56
CA GLY A 118 6.10 9.65 -13.16
C GLY A 118 5.37 9.18 -14.42
N ASP A 119 4.87 10.16 -15.16
CA ASP A 119 4.10 9.94 -16.38
C ASP A 119 4.99 9.50 -17.54
N ASP A 120 6.22 10.02 -17.64
CA ASP A 120 7.21 9.61 -18.64
C ASP A 120 7.55 8.11 -18.52
N GLU A 121 7.79 7.61 -17.31
CA GLU A 121 8.02 6.18 -17.09
C GLU A 121 6.81 5.33 -17.46
N ARG A 122 5.61 5.85 -17.16
CA ARG A 122 4.34 5.18 -17.47
C ARG A 122 4.14 5.07 -18.98
N GLU A 123 4.41 6.13 -19.73
CA GLU A 123 4.31 6.12 -21.20
C GLU A 123 5.34 5.18 -21.83
N ARG A 124 6.59 5.20 -21.35
CA ARG A 124 7.62 4.25 -21.80
C ARG A 124 7.24 2.80 -21.52
N LEU A 125 6.63 2.53 -20.36
CA LEU A 125 6.14 1.18 -20.05
C LEU A 125 4.98 0.77 -20.97
N LEU A 126 4.05 1.67 -21.29
CA LEU A 126 2.99 1.41 -22.28
C LEU A 126 3.58 1.04 -23.64
N ARG A 127 4.55 1.83 -24.13
CA ARG A 127 5.25 1.54 -25.37
C ARG A 127 5.95 0.18 -25.33
N GLY A 128 6.53 -0.19 -24.19
CA GLY A 128 7.11 -1.51 -23.97
C GLY A 128 6.07 -2.63 -24.07
N LEU A 129 4.91 -2.48 -23.43
CA LEU A 129 3.82 -3.46 -23.50
C LEU A 129 3.25 -3.61 -24.91
N GLU A 130 3.18 -2.53 -25.68
CA GLU A 130 2.75 -2.54 -27.08
C GLU A 130 3.76 -3.26 -27.98
N THR A 131 5.05 -2.89 -27.86
CA THR A 131 6.11 -3.37 -28.77
C THR A 131 6.65 -4.75 -28.43
N HIS A 132 6.80 -5.07 -27.14
CA HIS A 132 7.47 -6.27 -26.65
C HIS A 132 6.51 -7.25 -25.95
N GLY A 133 5.47 -6.73 -25.30
CA GLY A 133 4.45 -7.51 -24.62
C GLY A 133 4.82 -7.96 -23.20
N VAL A 134 3.82 -8.44 -22.47
CA VAL A 134 3.97 -8.96 -21.11
C VAL A 134 4.96 -10.13 -21.10
N GLY A 135 5.96 -10.04 -20.21
CA GLY A 135 7.02 -11.03 -20.05
C GLY A 135 8.39 -10.60 -20.58
N ALA A 136 8.45 -9.63 -21.50
CA ALA A 136 9.70 -9.15 -22.10
C ALA A 136 10.42 -8.09 -21.24
N TRP A 137 10.45 -8.28 -19.92
CA TRP A 137 10.90 -7.25 -18.95
C TRP A 137 12.36 -6.86 -19.12
N GLY A 138 13.24 -7.83 -19.42
CA GLY A 138 14.67 -7.55 -19.63
C GLY A 138 14.94 -6.64 -20.83
N VAL A 139 14.14 -6.80 -21.89
CA VAL A 139 14.21 -5.97 -23.11
C VAL A 139 13.71 -4.57 -22.81
N MET A 140 12.54 -4.44 -22.18
CA MET A 140 11.97 -3.14 -21.78
C MET A 140 12.89 -2.37 -20.83
N LYS A 141 13.52 -3.07 -19.88
CA LYS A 141 14.53 -2.47 -18.99
C LYS A 141 15.67 -1.89 -19.82
N ARG A 142 16.33 -2.70 -20.65
CA ARG A 142 17.50 -2.26 -21.42
C ARG A 142 17.21 -1.10 -22.37
N GLU A 143 16.06 -1.10 -23.03
CA GLU A 143 15.77 -0.16 -24.12
C GLU A 143 14.97 1.08 -23.69
N LEU A 144 14.09 0.95 -22.69
CA LEU A 144 13.12 2.01 -22.37
C LEU A 144 13.30 2.54 -20.95
N LEU A 145 13.59 1.67 -19.99
CA LEU A 145 13.57 1.96 -18.55
C LEU A 145 14.82 1.39 -17.83
N PRO A 146 16.05 1.78 -18.23
CA PRO A 146 17.30 1.15 -17.76
C PRO A 146 17.52 1.30 -16.26
N GLU A 147 17.06 2.43 -15.72
CA GLU A 147 17.18 2.76 -14.32
C GLU A 147 16.25 1.92 -13.42
N TRP A 148 15.23 1.25 -13.96
CA TRP A 148 14.21 0.52 -13.19
C TRP A 148 14.47 -0.99 -13.21
N ASP A 149 14.21 -1.63 -12.10
CA ASP A 149 14.35 -3.09 -12.03
C ASP A 149 13.19 -3.83 -12.72
N THR A 150 13.45 -5.03 -13.22
CA THR A 150 12.45 -5.85 -13.93
C THR A 150 11.26 -6.17 -13.04
N LEU A 151 11.46 -6.37 -11.73
CA LEU A 151 10.37 -6.56 -10.78
C LEU A 151 9.49 -5.31 -10.67
N GLN A 152 10.09 -4.13 -10.66
CA GLN A 152 9.35 -2.86 -10.61
C GLN A 152 8.50 -2.69 -11.88
N LEU A 153 9.07 -2.98 -13.05
CA LEU A 153 8.33 -2.96 -14.32
C LEU A 153 7.13 -3.91 -14.28
N ARG A 154 7.32 -5.15 -13.81
CA ARG A 154 6.25 -6.14 -13.64
C ARG A 154 5.14 -5.62 -12.72
N VAL A 155 5.48 -5.10 -11.54
CA VAL A 155 4.49 -4.57 -10.58
C VAL A 155 3.75 -3.37 -11.15
N LYS A 156 4.43 -2.49 -11.89
CA LYS A 156 3.81 -1.31 -12.52
C LYS A 156 2.87 -1.73 -13.65
N ALA A 157 3.27 -2.68 -14.49
CA ALA A 157 2.42 -3.24 -15.53
C ALA A 157 1.18 -3.93 -14.94
N SER A 158 1.35 -4.76 -13.90
CA SER A 158 0.27 -5.37 -13.11
C SER A 158 -0.77 -4.33 -12.65
N LYS A 159 -0.31 -3.23 -12.05
CA LYS A 159 -1.21 -2.15 -11.59
C LYS A 159 -1.91 -1.45 -12.76
N MET A 160 -1.22 -1.23 -13.88
CA MET A 160 -1.79 -0.59 -15.05
C MET A 160 -2.87 -1.43 -15.71
N MET A 161 -2.72 -2.75 -15.70
CA MET A 161 -3.71 -3.71 -16.21
C MET A 161 -4.76 -4.09 -15.16
N GLY A 162 -4.65 -3.61 -13.92
CA GLY A 162 -5.62 -3.89 -12.87
C GLY A 162 -5.61 -5.34 -12.38
N THR A 163 -4.46 -6.01 -12.41
CA THR A 163 -4.33 -7.42 -11.98
C THR A 163 -3.11 -7.63 -11.09
N GLN A 164 -3.25 -8.47 -10.06
CA GLN A 164 -2.12 -8.85 -9.20
C GLN A 164 -1.12 -9.75 -9.95
N SER A 165 -1.62 -10.66 -10.79
CA SER A 165 -0.81 -11.66 -11.47
C SER A 165 -0.90 -11.51 -12.99
N LEU A 166 0.26 -11.33 -13.61
CA LEU A 166 0.38 -11.30 -15.07
C LEU A 166 0.50 -12.70 -15.69
N ALA A 167 0.41 -13.77 -14.91
CA ALA A 167 0.56 -15.15 -15.40
C ALA A 167 -0.51 -15.53 -16.46
N ARG A 168 -1.68 -14.88 -16.42
CA ARG A 168 -2.76 -15.05 -17.42
C ARG A 168 -2.50 -14.37 -18.76
N TYR A 169 -1.44 -13.58 -18.86
CA TYR A 169 -1.14 -12.75 -20.02
C TYR A 169 0.15 -13.20 -20.72
N PRO A 170 0.31 -14.49 -21.08
CA PRO A 170 1.51 -14.94 -21.77
C PRO A 170 1.59 -14.25 -23.14
N LYS A 171 2.67 -13.49 -23.39
CA LYS A 171 2.91 -12.77 -24.65
C LYS A 171 1.83 -11.76 -25.04
N TRP A 172 0.96 -11.38 -24.12
CA TRP A 172 -0.07 -10.37 -24.38
C TRP A 172 0.57 -9.03 -24.77
N ARG A 173 -0.02 -8.37 -25.77
CA ARG A 173 0.41 -7.06 -26.27
C ARG A 173 -0.80 -6.17 -26.43
N GLY A 174 -0.63 -4.90 -26.11
CA GLY A 174 -1.71 -3.93 -26.24
C GLY A 174 -1.18 -2.51 -26.12
N ASP A 175 -1.83 -1.61 -26.86
CA ASP A 175 -1.63 -0.18 -26.74
C ASP A 175 -2.27 0.37 -25.45
N ALA A 176 -2.21 1.69 -25.28
CA ALA A 176 -2.81 2.35 -24.11
C ALA A 176 -4.32 2.09 -23.96
N ALA A 177 -5.05 1.94 -25.07
CA ALA A 177 -6.49 1.69 -25.05
C ALA A 177 -6.78 0.24 -24.62
N ALA A 178 -6.02 -0.73 -25.13
CA ALA A 178 -6.10 -2.13 -24.75
C ALA A 178 -5.73 -2.35 -23.28
N VAL A 179 -4.66 -1.70 -22.78
CA VAL A 179 -4.31 -1.75 -21.35
C VAL A 179 -5.45 -1.20 -20.48
N LYS A 180 -6.07 -0.10 -20.89
CA LYS A 180 -7.23 0.46 -20.18
C LYS A 180 -8.45 -0.46 -20.24
N ALA A 181 -8.72 -1.07 -21.40
CA ALA A 181 -9.80 -2.02 -21.55
C ALA A 181 -9.60 -3.25 -20.65
N GLU A 182 -8.37 -3.76 -20.56
CA GLU A 182 -8.04 -4.88 -19.67
C GLU A 182 -8.16 -4.49 -18.20
N TYR A 183 -7.78 -3.26 -17.84
CA TYR A 183 -8.01 -2.72 -16.50
C TYR A 183 -9.50 -2.71 -16.13
N GLU A 184 -10.35 -2.16 -16.99
CA GLU A 184 -11.80 -2.12 -16.72
C GLU A 184 -12.43 -3.51 -16.71
N LYS A 185 -11.96 -4.43 -17.57
CA LYS A 185 -12.37 -5.84 -17.52
C LYS A 185 -11.99 -6.50 -16.19
N ASN A 186 -10.73 -6.38 -15.76
CA ASN A 186 -10.28 -6.95 -14.49
C ASN A 186 -10.99 -6.33 -13.28
N LYS A 187 -11.29 -5.03 -13.36
CA LYS A 187 -12.08 -4.32 -12.36
C LYS A 187 -13.50 -4.86 -12.28
N ALA A 188 -14.19 -5.02 -13.41
CA ALA A 188 -15.55 -5.55 -13.46
C ALA A 188 -15.62 -6.97 -12.86
N ILE A 189 -14.65 -7.83 -13.19
CA ILE A 189 -14.55 -9.17 -12.61
C ILE A 189 -14.32 -9.08 -11.10
N GLY A 190 -13.37 -8.26 -10.65
CA GLY A 190 -13.07 -8.12 -9.22
C GLY A 190 -14.22 -7.53 -8.41
N GLU A 191 -15.00 -6.62 -8.99
CA GLU A 191 -16.20 -6.08 -8.36
C GLU A 191 -17.33 -7.13 -8.30
N ALA A 192 -17.48 -7.96 -9.35
CA ALA A 192 -18.47 -9.03 -9.38
C ALA A 192 -18.16 -10.17 -8.40
N THR A 193 -16.88 -10.52 -8.23
CA THR A 193 -16.47 -11.62 -7.34
C THR A 193 -16.09 -11.16 -5.93
N GLY A 194 -16.07 -9.86 -5.65
CA GLY A 194 -15.58 -9.32 -4.37
C GLY A 194 -14.05 -9.37 -4.22
N CYS A 195 -13.33 -9.66 -5.30
CA CYS A 195 -11.89 -9.85 -5.32
C CYS A 195 -11.08 -8.61 -5.79
N TRP A 196 -11.74 -7.45 -5.91
CA TRP A 196 -11.08 -6.18 -6.20
C TRP A 196 -10.42 -5.58 -4.95
N LYS A 197 -9.08 -5.55 -4.91
CA LYS A 197 -8.32 -5.03 -3.76
C LYS A 197 -7.19 -4.11 -4.24
N ASN A 198 -7.09 -2.92 -3.65
CA ASN A 198 -6.02 -1.94 -3.93
C ASN A 198 -5.83 -1.61 -5.42
N GLY A 199 -6.91 -1.56 -6.20
CA GLY A 199 -6.86 -1.26 -7.63
C GLY A 199 -6.42 -2.43 -8.51
N THR A 200 -6.48 -3.66 -8.00
CA THR A 200 -6.13 -4.88 -8.75
C THR A 200 -7.08 -6.02 -8.43
N LEU A 201 -7.32 -6.86 -9.43
CA LEU A 201 -7.95 -8.17 -9.29
C LEU A 201 -6.97 -9.14 -8.59
N VAL A 202 -7.41 -9.70 -7.47
CA VAL A 202 -6.65 -10.65 -6.64
C VAL A 202 -7.34 -12.02 -6.70
N GLU A 203 -6.59 -13.11 -6.85
CA GLU A 203 -7.19 -14.45 -6.76
C GLU A 203 -7.42 -14.80 -5.28
N ASP A 204 -8.56 -15.39 -4.95
CA ASP A 204 -8.88 -15.91 -3.62
C ASP A 204 -8.67 -17.42 -3.54
N ASP A 205 -8.58 -17.94 -2.32
CA ASP A 205 -8.37 -19.37 -2.07
C ASP A 205 -9.56 -20.23 -2.52
N ASP A 206 -10.75 -19.64 -2.62
CA ASP A 206 -11.98 -20.29 -3.09
C ASP A 206 -12.06 -20.40 -4.64
N GLY A 207 -11.13 -19.77 -5.35
CA GLY A 207 -11.06 -19.77 -6.82
C GLY A 207 -12.24 -19.06 -7.49
N SER A 208 -12.86 -18.08 -6.82
CA SER A 208 -14.07 -17.38 -7.27
C SER A 208 -13.85 -16.67 -8.60
N VAL A 209 -12.67 -16.06 -8.78
CA VAL A 209 -12.29 -15.39 -10.04
C VAL A 209 -12.18 -16.38 -11.18
N ALA A 210 -11.49 -17.51 -10.98
CA ALA A 210 -11.32 -18.54 -12.00
C ALA A 210 -12.67 -19.14 -12.43
N LYS A 211 -13.57 -19.41 -11.49
CA LYS A 211 -14.94 -19.90 -11.77
C LYS A 211 -15.73 -18.87 -12.57
N TYR A 212 -15.74 -17.61 -12.12
CA TYR A 212 -16.43 -16.53 -12.82
C TYR A 212 -15.94 -16.36 -14.26
N MET A 213 -14.62 -16.38 -14.47
CA MET A 213 -14.03 -16.29 -15.80
C MET A 213 -14.42 -17.47 -16.70
N ALA A 214 -14.45 -18.70 -16.16
CA ALA A 214 -14.86 -19.88 -16.90
C ALA A 214 -16.33 -19.83 -17.33
N GLU A 215 -17.23 -19.44 -16.42
CA GLU A 215 -18.67 -19.32 -16.69
C GLU A 215 -19.00 -18.26 -17.75
N HIS A 216 -18.21 -17.18 -17.79
CA HIS A 216 -18.42 -16.05 -18.70
C HIS A 216 -17.53 -16.09 -19.96
N GLY A 217 -16.74 -17.16 -20.14
CA GLY A 217 -15.86 -17.32 -21.32
C GLY A 217 -14.73 -16.27 -21.40
N LEU A 218 -14.20 -15.83 -20.27
CA LEU A 218 -13.19 -14.76 -20.15
C LEU A 218 -11.76 -15.27 -19.93
N THR A 219 -11.54 -16.58 -20.13
CA THR A 219 -10.24 -17.27 -19.95
C THR A 219 -9.32 -17.11 -21.15
#